data_AF-A0A523QZR6-F1
#
_entry.id   AF-A0A523QZR6-F1
#
_cell.length_a   1.000
_cell.length_b   1.000
_cell.length_c   1.000
_cell.angle_alpha   90.00
_cell.angle_beta   90.00
_cell.angle_gamma   90.00
#
_symmetry.space_group_name_H-M   'P 1'
#
loop_
_entity.id
_entity.type
_entity.pdbx_description
1 polymer ?
#
loop_
_entity_poly.entity_id
_entity_poly.type
_entity_poly.pdbx_seq_one_letter_code
_entity_poly.pdbx_strand_id
1 'polypeptide(L)' 'PFWSDIVTLAKKAATVSPELRSVGWDIAISKNGPVLMEGNDNWDMIIAQVLSGGYLTDRRREILREYGVEFAR' A
#
# COMPACT_ATOMS: atom_id res chain seq x y z
N PRO A 1 4.67 3.20 15.44
CA PRO A 1 4.78 2.04 16.37
C PRO A 1 4.42 0.75 15.61
N PHE A 2 4.97 -0.42 15.96
CA PHE A 2 4.67 -1.74 15.37
C PHE A 2 4.79 -1.86 13.84
N TRP A 3 5.63 -1.04 13.19
CA TRP A 3 5.69 -0.98 11.72
C TRP A 3 5.99 -2.34 11.07
N SER A 4 6.95 -3.10 11.61
CA SER A 4 7.29 -4.42 11.10
C SER A 4 6.10 -5.40 11.16
N ASP A 5 5.33 -5.35 12.24
CA ASP A 5 4.18 -6.23 12.44
C ASP A 5 3.01 -5.83 11.55
N ILE A 6 2.79 -4.52 11.36
CA ILE A 6 1.80 -3.97 10.43
C ILE A 6 2.10 -4.44 9.00
N VAL A 7 3.35 -4.29 8.54
CA VAL A 7 3.78 -4.72 7.21
C VAL A 7 3.62 -6.23 7.05
N THR A 8 3.96 -7.01 8.09
CA THR A 8 3.80 -8.47 8.09
C THR A 8 2.33 -8.87 7.99
N LEU A 9 1.45 -8.22 8.75
CA LEU A 9 0.00 -8.45 8.72
C LEU A 9 -0.58 -8.10 7.34
N ALA A 10 -0.24 -6.94 6.79
CA ALA A 10 -0.70 -6.49 5.48
C ALA A 10 -0.26 -7.45 4.35
N LYS A 11 1.00 -7.90 4.38
CA LYS A 11 1.52 -8.90 3.43
C LYS A 11 0.75 -10.22 3.54
N LYS A 12 0.50 -10.70 4.76
CA LYS A 12 -0.29 -11.92 4.98
C LYS A 12 -1.71 -11.77 4.44
N ALA A 13 -2.39 -10.65 4.73
CA ALA A 13 -3.73 -10.36 4.22
C ALA A 13 -3.78 -10.35 2.68
N ALA A 14 -2.81 -9.72 2.03
CA ALA A 14 -2.72 -9.64 0.58
C ALA A 14 -2.59 -11.02 -0.09
N THR A 15 -2.07 -12.05 0.59
CA THR A 15 -1.99 -13.41 0.02
C THR A 15 -3.32 -14.16 -0.03
N VAL A 16 -4.36 -13.68 0.66
CA VAL A 16 -5.67 -14.34 0.71
C VAL A 16 -6.46 -14.14 -0.60
N SER A 17 -6.27 -13.00 -1.27
CA SER A 17 -6.95 -12.64 -2.52
C SER A 17 -5.93 -12.08 -3.51
N PRO A 18 -5.06 -12.93 -4.10
CA PRO A 18 -3.99 -12.51 -5.00
C PRO A 18 -4.48 -11.89 -6.32
N GLU A 19 -5.76 -12.08 -6.66
CA GLU A 19 -6.43 -11.41 -7.77
C GLU A 19 -6.61 -9.90 -7.54
N LEU A 20 -6.70 -9.46 -6.28
CA LEU A 20 -6.68 -8.05 -5.91
C LEU A 20 -5.23 -7.56 -5.91
N ARG A 21 -4.78 -7.11 -7.08
CA ARG A 21 -3.38 -6.70 -7.36
C ARG A 21 -2.88 -5.57 -6.46
N SER A 22 -3.77 -4.74 -5.94
CA SER A 22 -3.46 -3.69 -4.98
C SER A 22 -4.67 -3.43 -4.09
N VAL A 23 -4.43 -3.25 -2.79
CA VAL A 23 -5.44 -2.98 -1.78
C VAL A 23 -4.88 -1.97 -0.79
N GLY A 24 -5.65 -0.94 -0.45
CA GLY A 24 -5.37 -0.07 0.69
C GLY A 24 -5.84 -0.74 1.98
N TRP A 25 -4.94 -0.96 2.92
CA TRP A 25 -5.25 -1.68 4.16
C TRP A 25 -5.40 -0.73 5.34
N ASP A 26 -6.56 -0.79 5.98
CA ASP A 26 -6.82 -0.08 7.22
C ASP A 26 -6.49 -1.00 8.39
N ILE A 27 -5.44 -0.64 9.13
CA ILE A 27 -4.92 -1.42 10.24
C ILE A 27 -4.92 -0.55 11.49
N ALA A 28 -5.74 -0.94 12.46
CA ALA A 28 -5.81 -0.29 13.77
C ALA A 28 -4.70 -0.82 14.68
N ILE A 29 -4.15 0.03 15.55
CA ILE A 29 -3.24 -0.40 16.62
C ILE A 29 -4.06 -0.51 17.91
N SER A 30 -4.34 -1.74 18.34
CA SER A 30 -5.04 -2.01 19.60
C SER A 30 -4.06 -2.11 20.79
N LYS A 31 -4.60 -2.31 22.00
CA LYS A 31 -3.79 -2.61 23.19
C LYS A 31 -2.92 -3.86 23.06
N ASN A 32 -3.31 -4.78 22.18
CA ASN A 32 -2.65 -6.08 21.96
C ASN A 32 -1.85 -6.10 20.64
N GLY A 33 -1.71 -4.97 19.95
CA GLY A 33 -1.02 -4.87 18.66
C GLY A 33 -1.94 -4.63 17.46
N PRO A 34 -1.40 -4.75 16.23
CA PRO A 34 -2.11 -4.46 14.99
C PRO A 34 -3.32 -5.37 14.76
N VAL A 35 -4.44 -4.79 14.31
CA VAL A 35 -5.68 -5.48 13.95
C VAL A 35 -6.10 -5.02 12.56
N LEU A 36 -6.33 -5.97 11.65
CA LEU A 36 -6.84 -5.68 10.32
C LEU A 36 -8.32 -5.32 10.41
N MET A 37 -8.69 -4.14 9.90
CA MET A 37 -10.07 -3.66 9.94
C MET A 37 -10.77 -3.90 8.61
N GLU A 38 -10.18 -3.40 7.51
CA GLU A 38 -10.72 -3.54 6.16
C GLU A 38 -9.63 -3.45 5.09
N GLY A 39 -10.00 -3.89 3.88
CA GLY A 39 -9.19 -3.74 2.67
C GLY A 39 -10.02 -3.05 1.59
N ASN A 40 -9.47 -1.97 1.04
CA ASN A 40 -10.09 -1.12 0.04
C ASN A 40 -9.45 -1.37 -1.33
N ASP A 41 -10.22 -1.94 -2.27
CA ASP A 41 -9.76 -2.21 -3.65
C ASP A 41 -9.60 -0.91 -4.46
N ASN A 42 -10.46 0.09 -4.19
CA ASN A 42 -10.36 1.46 -4.69
C ASN A 42 -9.98 2.44 -3.57
N TRP A 43 -8.73 2.37 -3.12
CA TRP A 43 -8.21 3.11 -1.96
C TRP A 43 -7.88 4.60 -2.23
N ASP A 44 -8.69 5.24 -3.06
CA ASP A 44 -8.74 6.69 -3.37
C ASP A 44 -7.37 7.38 -3.58
N MET A 45 -6.73 7.03 -4.68
CA MET A 45 -5.46 7.64 -5.07
C MET A 45 -5.58 9.01 -5.74
N ILE A 46 -6.81 9.45 -6.04
CA ILE A 46 -7.03 10.62 -6.89
C ILE A 46 -6.57 11.90 -6.18
N ILE A 47 -7.03 12.13 -4.95
CA ILE A 47 -6.68 13.35 -4.21
C ILE A 47 -5.17 13.41 -3.93
N ALA A 48 -4.58 12.28 -3.53
CA ALA A 48 -3.15 12.19 -3.30
C ALA A 48 -2.34 12.56 -4.54
N GLN A 49 -2.78 12.11 -5.72
CA GLN A 49 -2.16 12.46 -7.00
C GLN A 49 -2.34 13.94 -7.35
N VAL A 50 -3.54 14.49 -7.21
CA VAL A 50 -3.82 15.90 -7.50
C VAL A 50 -2.95 16.82 -6.65
N LEU A 51 -2.85 16.54 -5.35
CA LEU A 51 -2.08 17.37 -4.42
C LEU A 51 -0.56 17.18 -4.55
N SER A 52 -0.11 16.02 -5.03
CA SER A 52 1.32 15.68 -5.09
C SER A 52 1.96 15.83 -6.48
N GLY A 53 1.24 16.34 -7.48
CA GLY A 53 1.76 16.47 -8.85
C GLY A 53 1.84 15.14 -9.63
N GLY A 54 0.91 14.22 -9.35
CA GLY A 54 0.86 12.89 -9.94
C GLY A 54 1.56 11.82 -9.09
N TYR A 55 1.31 10.55 -9.41
CA TYR A 55 1.89 9.43 -8.64
C TYR A 55 3.33 9.14 -9.04
N LEU A 56 3.66 9.19 -10.33
CA LEU A 56 4.95 8.74 -10.86
C LEU A 56 6.04 9.83 -10.78
N THR A 57 6.30 10.32 -9.56
CA THR A 57 7.46 11.18 -9.27
C THR A 57 8.76 10.40 -9.47
N ASP A 58 9.90 11.09 -9.67
CA ASP A 58 11.19 10.41 -9.84
C ASP A 58 11.49 9.47 -8.66
N ARG A 59 11.23 9.90 -7.43
CA ARG A 59 11.40 9.07 -6.24
C ARG A 59 10.54 7.81 -6.24
N ARG A 60 9.26 7.90 -6.64
CA ARG A 60 8.37 6.73 -6.69
C ARG A 60 8.73 5.80 -7.85
N ARG A 61 9.23 6.34 -8.97
CA ARG A 61 9.76 5.54 -10.07
C ARG A 61 11.00 4.73 -9.64
N GLU A 62 11.91 5.32 -8.86
CA GLU A 62 13.05 4.59 -8.27
C GLU A 62 12.59 3.43 -7.40
N ILE A 63 11.64 3.67 -6.49
CA ILE A 63 11.09 2.62 -5.62
C ILE A 63 10.46 1.51 -6.46
N LEU A 64 9.64 1.84 -7.46
CA LEU A 64 8.97 0.84 -8.31
C LEU A 64 9.97 0.00 -9.12
N ARG A 65 11.10 0.59 -9.54
CA ARG A 65 12.21 -0.13 -10.20
C ARG A 65 12.83 -1.20 -9.31
N GLU A 66 12.94 -0.97 -7.99
CA GLU A 66 13.44 -1.98 -7.05
C GLU A 66 12.57 -3.25 -7.04
N TYR A 67 11.30 -3.13 -7.47
CA TYR A 67 10.36 -4.24 -7.61
C TYR A 67 10.15 -4.69 -9.07
N GLY A 68 10.99 -4.23 -10.01
CA GLY A 68 10.93 -4.62 -11.42
C GLY A 68 9.77 -3.98 -12.20
N VAL A 69 9.19 -2.89 -11.70
CA VAL A 69 8.11 -2.16 -12.37
C VAL A 69 8.66 -0.86 -12.97
N GLU A 70 8.64 -0.76 -14.30
CA GLU A 70 9.10 0.43 -15.02
C GLU A 70 7.98 1.05 -15.86
N PHE A 71 8.00 2.39 -15.94
CA PHE A 71 7.08 3.17 -16.74
C PHE A 71 7.90 4.05 -17.69
N ALA A 72 7.46 4.14 -18.95
CA ALA A 72 8.01 5.08 -19.92
C ALA A 72 7.90 6.53 -19.39
N ARG A 73 8.77 7.40 -19.88
CA ARG A 73 8.70 8.84 -19.65
C ARG A 73 7.88 9.50 -20.75
#